data_AF-A0A845F898-F1
#
_entry.id   AF-A0A845F898-F1
#
_cell.length_a   1.000
_cell.length_b   1.000
_cell.length_c   1.000
_cell.angle_alpha   90.00
_cell.angle_beta   90.00
_cell.angle_gamma   90.00
#
_symmetry.space_group_name_H-M   'P 1'
#
loop_
_entity.id
_entity.type
_entity.pdbx_description
1 polymer ?
#
loop_
_entity_poly.entity_id
_entity_poly.type
_entity_poly.pdbx_seq_one_letter_code
_entity_poly.pdbx_strand_id
1 'polypeptide(L)'
;MIRGNEHFYIVLYSLIVLILNLDFLRDFKNIKKGLATLSSDEELEINPQSMSLLMIVLIFNFFRRWFIYLLAVLITVNAWVIVVSFILFAVSLYDCFFHYSLEKVKKSNIALYLAVIDSMYIIIFVTYLLNSYNI
;
A
#
# COMPACT_ATOMS: atom_id res chain seq x y z
N MET A 1 24.22 -18.35 7.62
CA MET A 1 23.12 -19.31 7.83
C MET A 1 21.77 -18.77 7.32
N ILE A 2 21.74 -17.99 6.22
CA ILE A 2 20.53 -17.31 5.68
C ILE A 2 20.25 -17.72 4.22
N ARG A 3 21.19 -18.38 3.53
CA ARG A 3 20.98 -18.86 2.16
C ARG A 3 19.96 -20.01 2.17
N GLY A 4 18.79 -19.78 1.56
CA GLY A 4 17.72 -20.77 1.39
C GLY A 4 16.35 -20.34 1.91
N ASN A 5 16.26 -19.39 2.85
CA ASN A 5 14.98 -18.98 3.46
C ASN A 5 14.43 -17.64 2.95
N GLU A 6 15.06 -17.05 1.92
CA GLU A 6 14.68 -15.73 1.39
C GLU A 6 13.21 -15.69 0.94
N HIS A 7 12.75 -16.75 0.25
CA HIS A 7 11.36 -16.87 -0.19
C HIS A 7 10.37 -16.95 0.98
N PHE A 8 10.73 -17.64 2.07
CA PHE A 8 9.91 -17.69 3.27
C PHE A 8 9.73 -16.30 3.89
N TYR A 9 10.80 -15.49 3.98
CA TYR A 9 10.71 -14.13 4.50
C TYR A 9 9.87 -13.21 3.60
N ILE A 10 9.96 -13.38 2.28
CA ILE A 10 9.14 -12.63 1.32
C ILE A 10 7.66 -12.96 1.47
N VAL A 11 7.32 -14.25 1.62
CA VAL A 11 5.94 -14.70 1.88
C VAL A 11 5.45 -14.14 3.21
N LEU A 12 6.22 -14.27 4.28
CA LEU A 12 5.86 -13.74 5.60
C LEU A 12 5.59 -12.22 5.56
N TYR A 13 6.50 -11.47 4.94
CA TYR A 13 6.32 -10.03 4.75
C TYR A 13 5.06 -9.71 3.94
N SER A 14 4.80 -10.44 2.86
CA SER A 14 3.60 -10.26 2.04
C SER A 14 2.32 -10.53 2.83
N LEU A 15 2.32 -11.55 3.70
CA LEU A 15 1.19 -11.84 4.59
C LEU A 15 0.96 -10.75 5.63
N ILE A 16 2.02 -10.19 6.22
CA ILE A 16 1.91 -9.05 7.15
C ILE A 16 1.25 -7.88 6.44
N VAL A 17 1.71 -7.53 5.23
CA VAL A 17 1.13 -6.43 4.46
C VAL A 17 -0.32 -6.72 4.05
N LEU A 18 -0.63 -7.96 3.69
CA LEU A 18 -2.00 -8.36 3.37
C LEU A 18 -2.93 -8.15 4.57
N ILE A 19 -2.51 -8.56 5.78
CA ILE A 19 -3.27 -8.35 7.01
C ILE A 19 -3.51 -6.86 7.24
N LEU A 20 -2.47 -6.01 7.09
CA LEU A 20 -2.62 -4.56 7.21
C LEU A 20 -3.62 -3.98 6.21
N ASN A 21 -3.66 -4.50 4.97
CA ASN A 21 -4.64 -4.07 3.98
C ASN A 21 -6.06 -4.52 4.36
N LEU A 22 -6.23 -5.75 4.84
CA LEU A 22 -7.53 -6.28 5.26
C LEU A 22 -8.08 -5.55 6.49
N ASP A 23 -7.22 -5.26 7.48
CA ASP A 23 -7.58 -4.47 8.66
C ASP A 23 -8.00 -3.06 8.24
N PHE A 24 -7.25 -2.41 7.34
CA PHE A 24 -7.64 -1.12 6.79
C PHE A 24 -9.00 -1.16 6.08
N LEU A 25 -9.28 -2.21 5.29
CA LEU A 25 -10.55 -2.37 4.59
C LEU A 25 -11.72 -2.57 5.58
N ARG A 26 -11.51 -3.37 6.63
CA ARG A 26 -12.49 -3.60 7.69
C ARG A 26 -12.82 -2.31 8.43
N ASP A 27 -11.80 -1.53 8.77
CA ASP A 27 -11.94 -0.34 9.61
C ASP A 27 -12.20 0.95 8.82
N PHE A 28 -12.23 0.88 7.48
CA PHE A 28 -12.36 2.04 6.60
C PHE A 28 -13.55 2.94 6.93
N LYS A 29 -14.72 2.35 7.26
CA LYS A 29 -15.91 3.13 7.63
C LYS A 29 -15.70 3.91 8.93
N ASN A 30 -15.01 3.33 9.90
CA ASN A 30 -14.73 3.99 11.18
C ASN A 30 -13.70 5.11 10.99
N ILE A 31 -12.67 4.86 10.18
CA ILE A 31 -11.67 5.88 9.79
C ILE A 31 -12.36 7.06 9.10
N LYS A 32 -13.25 6.81 8.13
CA LYS A 32 -14.02 7.86 7.45
C LYS A 32 -14.90 8.68 8.39
N LYS A 33 -15.57 8.02 9.34
CA LYS A 33 -16.39 8.71 10.35
C LYS A 33 -15.54 9.60 11.26
N GLY A 34 -14.41 9.10 11.76
CA GLY A 34 -13.50 9.87 12.60
C GLY A 34 -12.89 11.07 11.87
N LEU A 35 -12.58 10.92 10.58
CA LEU A 35 -12.15 12.04 9.75
C LEU A 35 -13.28 13.06 9.57
N ALA A 36 -14.51 12.63 9.31
CA ALA A 36 -15.65 13.53 9.12
C ALA A 36 -15.96 14.39 10.36
N THR A 37 -15.61 13.91 11.57
CA THR A 37 -15.83 14.64 12.83
C THR A 37 -14.75 15.67 13.16
N LEU A 38 -13.59 15.66 12.48
CA LEU A 38 -12.55 16.67 12.68
C LEU A 38 -13.06 18.05 12.22
N SER A 39 -12.98 19.03 13.12
CA SER A 39 -13.40 20.42 12.90
C SER A 39 -12.40 21.18 12.03
N SER A 40 -12.84 22.22 11.33
CA SER A 40 -11.99 23.07 10.48
C SER A 40 -10.80 23.71 11.22
N ASP A 41 -10.92 23.89 12.53
CA ASP A 41 -9.86 24.47 13.36
C ASP A 41 -8.72 23.47 13.62
N GLU A 42 -9.04 22.17 13.78
CA GLU A 42 -8.06 21.08 13.86
C GLU A 42 -7.40 20.79 12.51
N GLU A 43 -8.10 21.07 11.39
CA GLU A 43 -7.53 20.98 10.04
C GLU A 43 -6.44 22.04 9.79
N LEU A 44 -6.55 23.20 10.45
CA LEU A 44 -5.64 24.34 10.33
C LEU A 44 -4.30 24.11 11.05
N GLU A 45 -4.28 23.30 12.10
CA GLU A 45 -3.06 22.96 12.85
C GLU A 45 -2.17 21.93 12.15
N ILE A 46 -2.78 21.03 11.38
CA ILE A 46 -2.03 20.11 10.52
C ILE A 46 -1.58 20.91 9.30
N ASN A 47 -0.29 21.16 9.12
CA ASN A 47 0.23 21.65 7.85
C ASN A 47 0.48 20.44 6.92
N PRO A 48 -0.50 20.07 6.06
CA PRO A 48 -0.35 18.92 5.20
C PRO A 48 0.85 19.11 4.26
N GLN A 49 1.18 20.36 3.88
CA GLN A 49 2.26 20.68 2.95
C GLN A 49 3.66 20.66 3.59
N SER A 50 3.81 20.23 4.84
CA SER A 50 5.12 20.01 5.41
C SER A 50 5.85 18.88 4.68
N MET A 51 7.06 19.15 4.18
CA MET A 51 7.90 18.17 3.50
C MET A 51 8.11 16.89 4.34
N SER A 52 8.15 17.03 5.67
CA SER A 52 8.27 15.91 6.60
C SER A 52 7.08 14.95 6.54
N LEU A 53 5.85 15.46 6.46
CA LEU A 53 4.65 14.62 6.38
C LEU A 53 4.58 13.87 5.04
N LEU A 54 4.94 14.54 3.94
CA LEU A 54 5.08 13.90 2.63
C LEU A 54 6.12 12.76 2.69
N MET A 55 7.30 13.00 3.28
CA MET A 55 8.34 11.97 3.42
C MET A 55 7.85 10.76 4.22
N ILE A 56 7.11 10.98 5.32
CA ILE A 56 6.51 9.89 6.11
C ILE A 56 5.51 9.09 5.25
N VAL A 57 4.64 9.78 4.49
CA VAL A 57 3.68 9.12 3.60
C VAL A 57 4.37 8.29 2.52
N LEU A 58 5.45 8.81 1.92
CA LEU A 58 6.23 8.10 0.91
C LEU A 58 6.91 6.85 1.48
N ILE A 59 7.57 6.97 2.64
CA ILE A 59 8.22 5.84 3.32
C ILE A 59 7.20 4.77 3.69
N PHE A 60 6.05 5.19 4.24
CA PHE A 60 4.99 4.27 4.61
C PHE A 60 4.43 3.53 3.38
N ASN A 61 4.18 4.24 2.26
CA ASN A 61 3.73 3.59 1.02
C ASN A 61 4.80 2.71 0.39
N PHE A 62 6.09 3.05 0.54
CA PHE A 62 7.17 2.18 0.10
C PHE A 62 7.10 0.82 0.80
N PHE A 63 7.08 0.81 2.14
CA PHE A 63 7.04 -0.43 2.92
C PHE A 63 5.68 -1.13 2.91
N ARG A 64 4.59 -0.44 2.62
CA ARG A 64 3.27 -1.06 2.58
C ARG A 64 2.90 -1.55 1.18
N ARG A 65 3.39 -0.94 0.11
CA ARG A 65 2.90 -1.21 -1.26
C ARG A 65 4.03 -1.44 -2.23
N TRP A 66 4.90 -0.43 -2.41
CA TRP A 66 5.83 -0.42 -3.54
C TRP A 66 6.91 -1.49 -3.43
N PHE A 67 7.32 -1.83 -2.22
CA PHE A 67 8.29 -2.90 -2.02
C PHE A 67 7.76 -4.25 -2.52
N ILE A 68 6.46 -4.53 -2.36
CA ILE A 68 5.84 -5.74 -2.92
C ILE A 68 5.83 -5.70 -4.45
N TYR A 69 5.51 -4.57 -5.06
CA TYR A 69 5.55 -4.43 -6.51
C TYR A 69 6.96 -4.71 -7.05
N LEU A 70 7.98 -4.15 -6.40
CA LEU A 70 9.38 -4.38 -6.76
C LEU A 70 9.76 -5.86 -6.61
N LEU A 71 9.42 -6.50 -5.49
CA LEU A 71 9.68 -7.92 -5.28
C LEU A 71 9.00 -8.78 -6.34
N ALA A 72 7.74 -8.49 -6.67
CA ALA A 72 7.00 -9.22 -7.69
C ALA A 72 7.64 -9.07 -9.08
N VAL A 73 8.09 -7.88 -9.45
CA VAL A 73 8.82 -7.66 -10.71
C VAL A 73 10.13 -8.45 -10.75
N LEU A 74 10.92 -8.37 -9.68
CA LEU A 74 12.24 -9.01 -9.61
C LEU A 74 12.16 -10.54 -9.64
N ILE A 75 11.12 -11.12 -9.03
CA ILE A 75 10.99 -12.59 -8.93
C ILE A 75 10.28 -13.18 -10.14
N THR A 76 9.23 -12.53 -10.65
CA THR A 76 8.45 -13.09 -11.77
C THR A 76 9.09 -12.82 -13.13
N VAL A 77 9.81 -11.69 -13.27
CA VAL A 77 10.38 -11.20 -14.54
C VAL A 77 9.36 -11.18 -15.69
N ASN A 78 8.07 -11.09 -15.35
CA ASN A 78 6.96 -11.19 -16.29
C ASN A 78 6.56 -9.78 -16.77
N ALA A 79 6.52 -9.57 -18.10
CA ALA A 79 6.18 -8.28 -18.70
C ALA A 79 4.84 -7.72 -18.22
N TRP A 80 3.83 -8.56 -18.03
CA TRP A 80 2.52 -8.14 -17.50
C TRP A 80 2.62 -7.68 -16.05
N VAL A 81 3.36 -8.40 -15.20
CA VAL A 81 3.58 -8.03 -13.80
C VAL A 81 4.31 -6.68 -13.71
N ILE A 82 5.27 -6.43 -14.60
CA ILE A 82 5.99 -5.16 -14.71
C ILE A 82 5.03 -4.02 -15.04
N VAL A 83 4.20 -4.18 -16.08
CA VAL A 83 3.26 -3.13 -16.50
C VAL A 83 2.26 -2.83 -15.39
N VAL A 84 1.66 -3.85 -14.77
CA VAL A 84 0.71 -3.68 -13.66
C VAL A 84 1.38 -3.00 -12.46
N SER A 85 2.57 -3.47 -12.06
CA SER A 85 3.34 -2.87 -10.96
C SER A 85 3.65 -1.40 -11.20
N PHE A 86 4.02 -1.04 -12.43
CA PHE A 86 4.33 0.33 -12.80
C PHE A 86 3.08 1.22 -12.72
N ILE A 87 1.94 0.75 -13.22
CA ILE A 87 0.68 1.50 -13.13
C ILE A 87 0.27 1.69 -11.67
N LEU A 88 0.33 0.64 -10.84
CA LEU A 88 -0.02 0.74 -9.42
C LEU A 88 0.91 1.69 -8.66
N PHE A 89 2.21 1.63 -8.95
CA PHE A 89 3.19 2.57 -8.41
C PHE A 89 2.85 4.00 -8.82
N ALA A 90 2.59 4.27 -10.11
CA ALA A 90 2.30 5.61 -10.60
C ALA A 90 1.02 6.19 -9.98
N VAL A 91 -0.06 5.40 -9.89
CA VAL A 91 -1.32 5.82 -9.25
C VAL A 91 -1.11 6.09 -7.76
N SER A 92 -0.40 5.21 -7.05
CA SER A 92 -0.12 5.37 -5.63
C SER A 92 0.80 6.57 -5.36
N LEU A 93 1.78 6.82 -6.21
CA LEU A 93 2.67 7.98 -6.12
C LEU A 93 1.89 9.27 -6.35
N TYR A 94 1.04 9.31 -7.38
CA TYR A 94 0.16 10.45 -7.64
C TYR A 94 -0.76 10.75 -6.45
N ASP A 95 -1.34 9.71 -5.84
CA ASP A 95 -2.14 9.85 -4.63
C ASP A 95 -1.33 10.49 -3.48
N CYS A 96 -0.08 10.04 -3.27
CA CYS A 96 0.82 10.59 -2.26
C CYS A 96 1.15 12.07 -2.48
N PHE A 97 1.21 12.56 -3.71
CA PHE A 97 1.55 13.95 -4.02
C PHE A 97 0.33 14.89 -4.06
N PHE A 98 -0.84 14.38 -4.45
CA PHE A 98 -1.98 15.26 -4.77
C PHE A 98 -3.19 15.07 -3.88
N HIS A 99 -3.28 13.98 -3.11
CA HIS A 99 -4.45 13.62 -2.30
C HIS A 99 -4.16 13.44 -0.81
N TYR A 100 -2.98 13.83 -0.32
CA TYR A 100 -2.62 13.72 1.10
C TYR A 100 -3.28 14.78 2.00
N SER A 101 -3.96 15.80 1.46
CA SER A 101 -4.65 16.79 2.30
C SER A 101 -5.87 16.19 2.98
N LEU A 102 -6.14 16.61 4.22
CA LEU A 102 -7.21 16.05 5.03
C LEU A 102 -8.59 16.13 4.33
N GLU A 103 -8.89 17.25 3.69
CA GLU A 103 -10.12 17.47 2.91
C GLU A 103 -10.28 16.46 1.76
N LYS A 104 -9.19 16.20 1.02
CA LYS A 104 -9.20 15.24 -0.09
C LYS A 104 -9.31 13.80 0.43
N VAL A 105 -8.65 13.48 1.54
CA VAL A 105 -8.78 12.17 2.20
C VAL A 105 -10.19 11.96 2.75
N LYS A 106 -10.88 13.00 3.26
CA LYS A 106 -12.29 12.92 3.69
C LYS A 106 -13.23 12.57 2.53
N LYS A 107 -13.03 13.17 1.36
CA LYS A 107 -13.91 12.99 0.20
C LYS A 107 -13.59 11.76 -0.67
N SER A 108 -12.31 11.39 -0.78
CA SER A 108 -11.85 10.38 -1.73
C SER A 108 -11.89 8.96 -1.16
N ASN A 109 -12.30 7.99 -1.98
CA ASN A 109 -12.21 6.55 -1.65
C ASN A 109 -11.01 5.86 -2.30
N ILE A 110 -10.07 6.62 -2.88
CA ILE A 110 -8.90 6.09 -3.59
C ILE A 110 -8.05 5.16 -2.72
N ALA A 111 -7.86 5.51 -1.45
CA ALA A 111 -7.13 4.67 -0.51
C ALA A 111 -7.79 3.30 -0.30
N LEU A 112 -9.13 3.22 -0.32
CA LEU A 112 -9.88 1.96 -0.27
C LEU A 112 -9.70 1.17 -1.55
N TYR A 113 -9.87 1.80 -2.72
CA TYR A 113 -9.70 1.11 -4.00
C TYR A 113 -8.28 0.54 -4.15
N LEU A 114 -7.26 1.33 -3.82
CA LEU A 114 -5.87 0.87 -3.81
C LEU A 114 -5.66 -0.26 -2.80
N ALA A 115 -6.25 -0.23 -1.61
CA ALA A 115 -6.13 -1.32 -0.64
C ALA A 115 -6.80 -2.63 -1.10
N VAL A 116 -7.92 -2.55 -1.84
CA VAL A 116 -8.55 -3.73 -2.47
C VAL A 116 -7.63 -4.30 -3.54
N ILE A 117 -7.17 -3.45 -4.46
CA ILE A 117 -6.31 -3.88 -5.58
C ILE A 117 -5.00 -4.48 -5.05
N ASP A 118 -4.40 -3.87 -4.04
CA ASP A 118 -3.18 -4.39 -3.43
C ASP A 118 -3.41 -5.71 -2.72
N SER A 119 -4.53 -5.87 -2.01
CA SER A 119 -4.87 -7.16 -1.40
C SER A 119 -4.95 -8.27 -2.45
N MET A 120 -5.63 -8.02 -3.57
CA MET A 120 -5.71 -9.00 -4.67
C MET A 120 -4.33 -9.28 -5.28
N TYR A 121 -3.55 -8.23 -5.53
CA TYR A 121 -2.21 -8.33 -6.09
C TYR A 121 -1.30 -9.19 -5.20
N ILE A 122 -1.32 -8.94 -3.89
CA ILE A 122 -0.55 -9.68 -2.90
C ILE A 122 -1.00 -11.14 -2.84
N ILE A 123 -2.30 -11.43 -2.83
CA ILE A 123 -2.81 -12.80 -2.83
C ILE A 123 -2.30 -13.56 -4.05
N ILE A 124 -2.44 -12.98 -5.25
CA ILE A 124 -1.95 -13.60 -6.50
C ILE A 124 -0.44 -13.85 -6.42
N PHE A 125 0.32 -12.86 -5.95
CA PHE A 125 1.77 -12.97 -5.82
C PHE A 125 2.20 -14.03 -4.81
N VAL A 126 1.57 -14.10 -3.64
CA VAL A 126 1.84 -15.14 -2.63
C VAL A 126 1.49 -16.52 -3.18
N THR A 127 0.33 -16.69 -3.82
CA THR A 127 -0.04 -17.95 -4.46
C THR A 127 0.97 -18.37 -5.52
N TYR A 128 1.48 -17.43 -6.33
CA TYR A 128 2.55 -17.70 -7.28
C TYR A 128 3.83 -18.18 -6.59
N LEU A 129 4.25 -17.54 -5.48
CA LEU A 129 5.45 -17.92 -4.74
C LEU A 129 5.33 -19.33 -4.13
N LEU A 130 4.21 -19.65 -3.50
CA LEU A 130 3.99 -20.99 -2.90
C LEU A 130 4.07 -22.09 -3.97
N ASN A 131 3.41 -21.88 -5.12
CA ASN A 131 3.45 -22.84 -6.23
C ASN A 131 4.83 -22.96 -6.88
N SER A 132 5.56 -21.85 -7.04
CA SER A 132 6.86 -21.85 -7.73
C SER A 132 7.97 -22.47 -6.90
N TYR A 133 7.90 -22.35 -5.58
CA TYR A 133 8.96 -22.77 -4.66
C TYR A 133 8.58 -23.99 -3.80
N ASN A 134 7.39 -24.59 -3.99
CA ASN A 134 6.88 -25.72 -3.20
C ASN A 134 6.98 -25.47 -1.68
N ILE A 135 6.62 -24.27 -1.25
CA ILE A 135 6.46 -23.89 0.16
C ILE A 135 5.03 -24.19 0.57
#